data_AF-A0A602Z812-F1
#
_entry.id   AF-A0A602Z812-F1
#
_cell.length_a   1.000
_cell.length_b   1.000
_cell.length_c   1.000
_cell.angle_alpha   90.00
_cell.angle_beta   90.00
_cell.angle_gamma   90.00
#
_symmetry.space_group_name_H-M   'P 1'
#
loop_
_entity.id
_entity.type
_entity.pdbx_description
1 polymer ?
#
loop_
_entity_poly.entity_id
_entity_poly.type
_entity_poly.pdbx_seq_one_letter_code
_entity_poly.pdbx_strand_id
1 'polypeptide(L)'
;MSEVNINDVVTPVASVPEERGIFARRSGDFKARLQRYQQMEKAQDIRDNLLRIAKKIDTPTQTLAQALCSYRVLRQVRDDETGKPIVGPFDRATFGNPQILLTAFCQQYATHKHDVEQEGELALLTQEIRRLASELSTHTTAAWVNYIRGLKAQWEVDQRLFSNLAHQEGQRKVQQHYSDLVEKFTSSSRGLPKTIEEFETVRDLHEKLCQQRGALKLDVPEEVNLFLKAVAGQGATLDMLTPNVLSWLTEEDDPTRYRIRRL
;
A
#
# COMPACT_ATOMS: atom_id res chain seq x y z
N MET A 1 43.10 -75.45 75.08
CA MET A 1 43.79 -76.01 73.90
C MET A 1 42.71 -76.51 72.96
N SER A 2 42.42 -75.71 71.93
CA SER A 2 41.84 -76.08 70.63
C SER A 2 41.45 -74.76 69.95
N GLU A 3 42.38 -74.26 69.14
CA GLU A 3 42.15 -73.20 68.17
C GLU A 3 41.16 -73.70 67.11
N VAL A 4 40.09 -72.93 66.85
CA VAL A 4 39.27 -73.11 65.65
C VAL A 4 39.43 -71.86 64.79
N ASN A 5 40.14 -72.09 63.71
CA ASN A 5 40.51 -71.23 62.60
C ASN A 5 39.28 -70.51 62.02
N ILE A 6 39.26 -69.17 62.08
CA ILE A 6 38.34 -68.32 61.31
C ILE A 6 39.03 -68.04 59.98
N ASN A 7 38.94 -68.98 59.06
CA ASN A 7 39.16 -68.76 57.63
C ASN A 7 38.21 -69.68 56.87
N ASP A 8 37.72 -69.17 55.74
CA ASP A 8 36.75 -69.74 54.79
C ASP A 8 35.28 -69.59 55.22
N VAL A 9 34.38 -68.93 54.48
CA VAL A 9 34.31 -68.65 53.04
C VAL A 9 33.56 -67.32 52.84
N VAL A 10 34.25 -66.24 52.47
CA VAL A 10 33.61 -65.18 51.69
C VAL A 10 33.85 -65.55 50.23
N THR A 11 32.90 -66.26 49.65
CA THR A 11 32.84 -66.51 48.22
C THR A 11 32.87 -65.15 47.51
N PRO A 12 33.83 -64.89 46.61
CA PRO A 12 33.77 -63.69 45.80
C PRO A 12 32.57 -63.85 44.88
N VAL A 13 31.56 -63.00 45.06
CA VAL A 13 30.37 -62.95 44.22
C VAL A 13 30.82 -62.70 42.77
N ALA A 14 30.76 -63.75 41.96
CA ALA A 14 31.12 -63.74 40.55
C ALA A 14 30.02 -63.14 39.65
N SER A 15 29.44 -61.98 40.02
CA SER A 15 28.38 -61.30 39.25
C SER A 15 28.77 -59.92 38.71
N VAL A 16 30.06 -59.59 38.70
CA VAL A 16 30.56 -58.26 38.30
C VAL A 16 30.71 -58.05 36.76
N PRO A 17 30.99 -59.07 35.92
CA PRO A 17 31.21 -58.83 34.48
C PRO A 17 29.93 -58.54 33.67
N GLU A 18 28.85 -59.27 33.93
CA GLU A 18 27.59 -59.14 33.18
C GLU A 18 26.86 -57.82 33.50
N GLU A 19 26.83 -57.41 34.77
CA GLU A 19 26.24 -56.14 35.19
C GLU A 19 26.98 -54.93 34.61
N ARG A 20 28.33 -55.00 34.52
CA ARG A 20 29.14 -53.98 33.84
C ARG A 20 28.83 -53.92 32.35
N GLY A 21 28.61 -55.06 31.69
CA GLY A 21 28.18 -55.12 30.28
C GLY A 21 26.79 -54.52 30.04
N ILE A 22 25.84 -54.80 30.93
CA ILE A 22 24.48 -54.25 30.88
C ILE A 22 24.49 -52.74 31.12
N PHE A 23 25.26 -52.27 32.10
CA PHE A 23 25.39 -50.84 32.41
C PHE A 23 26.05 -50.06 31.26
N ALA A 24 27.14 -50.60 30.68
CA ALA A 24 27.81 -49.99 29.54
C ALA A 24 26.86 -49.87 28.33
N ARG A 25 26.06 -50.91 28.06
CA ARG A 25 25.05 -50.88 26.98
C ARG A 25 23.97 -49.83 27.23
N ARG A 26 23.41 -49.77 28.44
CA ARG A 26 22.39 -48.77 28.82
C ARG A 26 22.93 -47.33 28.77
N SER A 27 24.18 -47.13 29.18
CA SER A 27 24.87 -45.83 29.10
C SER A 27 25.08 -45.40 27.64
N GLY A 28 25.49 -46.34 26.77
CA GLY A 28 25.59 -46.12 25.32
C GLY A 28 24.25 -45.74 24.69
N ASP A 29 23.18 -46.47 25.02
CA ASP A 29 21.83 -46.20 24.52
C ASP A 29 21.31 -44.84 25.00
N PHE A 30 21.57 -44.47 26.26
CA PHE A 30 21.20 -43.15 26.80
C PHE A 30 21.98 -42.02 26.11
N LYS A 31 23.28 -42.19 25.89
CA LYS A 31 24.10 -41.22 25.15
C LYS A 31 23.60 -41.03 23.72
N ALA A 32 23.26 -42.12 23.03
CA ALA A 32 22.68 -42.06 21.69
C ALA A 32 21.32 -41.36 21.67
N ARG A 33 20.46 -41.60 22.68
CA ARG A 33 19.19 -40.88 22.84
C ARG A 33 19.41 -39.38 23.08
N LEU A 34 20.32 -39.02 23.98
CA LEU A 34 20.64 -37.62 24.28
C LEU A 34 21.15 -36.89 23.03
N GLN A 35 22.04 -37.52 22.24
CA GLN A 35 22.52 -36.95 20.98
C GLN A 35 21.38 -36.74 19.96
N ARG A 36 20.42 -37.68 19.87
CA ARG A 36 19.25 -37.50 19.00
C ARG A 36 18.37 -36.33 19.45
N TYR A 37 18.14 -36.18 20.76
CA TYR A 37 17.40 -35.04 21.28
C TYR A 37 18.09 -33.71 20.97
N GLN A 38 19.40 -33.62 21.18
CA GLN A 38 20.19 -32.42 20.84
C GLN A 38 20.16 -32.11 19.33
N GLN A 39 20.17 -33.13 18.47
CA GLN A 39 20.03 -32.94 17.03
C GLN A 39 18.62 -32.43 16.64
N MET A 40 17.58 -32.95 17.29
CA MET A 40 16.20 -32.49 17.07
C MET A 40 16.00 -31.04 17.53
N GLU A 41 16.55 -30.68 18.69
CA GLU A 41 16.50 -29.30 19.22
C GLU A 41 17.18 -28.33 18.24
N LYS A 42 18.40 -28.64 17.78
CA LYS A 42 19.08 -27.85 16.76
C LYS A 42 18.29 -27.74 15.45
N ALA A 43 17.66 -28.82 15.01
CA ALA A 43 16.83 -28.80 13.80
C ALA A 43 15.58 -27.91 13.97
N GLN A 44 14.98 -27.89 15.17
CA GLN A 44 13.87 -26.99 15.50
C GLN A 44 14.32 -25.53 15.49
N ASP A 45 15.47 -25.20 16.10
CA ASP A 45 16.02 -23.84 16.10
C ASP A 45 16.29 -23.34 14.67
N ILE A 46 16.88 -24.19 13.82
CA ILE A 46 17.12 -23.87 12.40
C ILE A 46 15.79 -23.61 11.68
N ARG A 47 14.79 -24.48 11.85
CA ARG A 47 13.48 -24.31 11.23
C ARG A 47 12.85 -22.98 11.65
N ASP A 48 12.85 -22.69 12.94
CA ASP A 48 12.20 -21.51 13.50
C ASP A 48 12.90 -20.22 13.04
N ASN A 49 14.23 -20.25 12.88
CA ASN A 49 15.00 -19.17 12.29
C ASN A 49 14.66 -18.97 10.79
N LEU A 50 14.63 -20.04 9.99
CA LEU A 50 14.23 -19.94 8.57
C LEU A 50 12.81 -19.38 8.40
N LEU A 51 11.86 -19.77 9.26
CA LEU A 51 10.51 -19.21 9.27
C LEU A 51 10.52 -17.71 9.60
N ARG A 52 11.40 -17.27 10.49
CA ARG A 52 11.56 -15.84 10.81
C ARG A 52 12.11 -15.05 9.63
N ILE A 53 13.13 -15.56 8.94
CA ILE A 53 13.67 -14.97 7.71
C ILE A 53 12.57 -14.84 6.66
N ALA A 54 11.84 -15.92 6.40
CA ALA A 54 10.76 -15.93 5.43
C ALA A 54 9.72 -14.85 5.75
N LYS A 55 9.30 -14.75 7.02
CA LYS A 55 8.34 -13.73 7.47
C LYS A 55 8.86 -12.30 7.32
N LYS A 56 10.15 -12.06 7.58
CA LYS A 56 10.79 -10.73 7.44
C LYS A 56 10.80 -10.23 5.99
N ILE A 57 10.94 -11.14 5.02
CA ILE A 57 10.95 -10.82 3.59
C ILE A 57 9.53 -10.75 3.01
N ASP A 58 8.62 -11.60 3.50
CA ASP A 58 7.26 -11.72 2.96
C ASP A 58 6.46 -10.41 3.08
N THR A 59 6.40 -9.81 4.27
CA THR A 59 5.66 -8.57 4.51
C THR A 59 6.06 -7.41 3.57
N PRO A 60 7.34 -7.00 3.48
CA PRO A 60 7.73 -5.90 2.58
C PRO A 60 7.53 -6.25 1.11
N THR A 61 7.68 -7.53 0.73
CA THR A 61 7.43 -7.97 -0.65
C THR A 61 5.96 -7.89 -1.00
N GLN A 62 5.05 -8.23 -0.08
CA GLN A 62 3.61 -8.07 -0.27
C GLN A 62 3.22 -6.60 -0.43
N THR A 63 3.81 -5.69 0.36
CA THR A 63 3.59 -4.24 0.19
C THR A 63 4.04 -3.76 -1.18
N LEU A 64 5.23 -4.18 -1.62
CA LEU A 64 5.74 -3.84 -2.96
C LEU A 64 4.83 -4.40 -4.07
N ALA A 65 4.36 -5.64 -3.93
CA ALA A 65 3.45 -6.26 -4.88
C ALA A 65 2.13 -5.50 -5.00
N GLN A 66 1.56 -5.04 -3.89
CA GLN A 66 0.35 -4.21 -3.89
C GLN A 66 0.58 -2.87 -4.59
N ALA A 67 1.68 -2.18 -4.30
CA ALA A 67 2.04 -0.92 -4.98
C ALA A 67 2.24 -1.13 -6.49
N LEU A 68 2.86 -2.25 -6.88
CA LEU A 68 3.05 -2.63 -8.29
C LEU A 68 1.72 -2.90 -9.01
N CYS A 69 0.73 -3.50 -8.37
CA CYS A 69 -0.59 -3.71 -8.98
C CYS A 69 -1.21 -2.38 -9.41
N SER A 70 -1.30 -1.42 -8.50
CA SER A 70 -1.85 -0.09 -8.80
C SER A 70 -1.04 0.68 -9.84
N TYR A 71 0.29 0.62 -9.76
CA TYR A 71 1.16 1.22 -10.77
C TYR A 71 0.91 0.62 -12.15
N ARG A 72 0.78 -0.71 -12.27
CA ARG A 72 0.54 -1.39 -13.55
C ARG A 72 -0.80 -1.00 -14.16
N VAL A 73 -1.85 -0.92 -13.36
CA VAL A 73 -3.17 -0.46 -13.83
C VAL A 73 -3.05 0.94 -14.41
N LEU A 74 -2.52 1.90 -13.64
CA LEU A 74 -2.37 3.30 -14.08
C LEU A 74 -1.38 3.49 -15.23
N ARG A 75 -0.48 2.53 -15.47
CA ARG A 75 0.45 2.53 -16.60
C ARG A 75 -0.17 1.96 -17.88
N GLN A 76 -1.18 1.10 -17.76
CA GLN A 76 -1.90 0.51 -18.89
C GLN A 76 -2.98 1.45 -19.41
N VAL A 77 -3.72 2.08 -18.50
CA VAL A 77 -4.77 3.04 -18.88
C VAL A 77 -4.16 4.35 -19.35
N ARG A 78 -4.85 4.99 -20.30
CA ARG A 78 -4.42 6.25 -20.90
C ARG A 78 -5.40 7.34 -20.52
N ASP A 79 -4.86 8.53 -20.35
CA ASP A 79 -5.62 9.75 -20.22
C ASP A 79 -6.17 10.13 -21.61
N ASP A 80 -7.47 10.41 -21.69
CA ASP A 80 -8.17 10.68 -22.95
C ASP A 80 -7.76 12.02 -23.60
N GLU A 81 -7.31 13.00 -22.80
CA GLU A 81 -6.86 14.31 -23.30
C GLU A 81 -5.43 14.24 -23.84
N THR A 82 -4.54 13.55 -23.13
CA THR A 82 -3.10 13.54 -23.47
C THR A 82 -2.67 12.30 -24.24
N GLY A 83 -3.48 11.24 -24.27
CA GLY A 83 -3.16 9.93 -24.86
C GLY A 83 -2.00 9.20 -24.17
N LYS A 84 -1.46 9.76 -23.08
CA LYS A 84 -0.32 9.23 -22.33
C LYS A 84 -0.82 8.37 -21.17
N PRO A 85 -0.02 7.41 -20.70
CA PRO A 85 -0.34 6.71 -19.47
C PRO A 85 -0.43 7.68 -18.29
N ILE A 86 -1.36 7.42 -17.37
CA ILE A 86 -1.62 8.29 -16.22
C ILE A 86 -0.37 8.43 -15.34
N VAL A 87 0.36 7.33 -15.15
CA VAL A 87 1.63 7.31 -14.42
C VAL A 87 2.83 7.21 -15.37
N GLY A 88 3.87 8.01 -15.07
CA GLY A 88 5.15 7.98 -15.76
C GLY A 88 5.91 6.66 -15.53
N PRO A 89 7.01 6.42 -16.27
CA PRO A 89 7.86 5.26 -16.04
C PRO A 89 8.51 5.35 -14.65
N PHE A 90 8.49 4.23 -13.92
CA PHE A 90 9.28 4.03 -12.70
C PHE A 90 10.57 3.28 -13.07
N ASP A 91 11.66 4.02 -13.28
CA ASP A 91 12.88 3.52 -13.91
C ASP A 91 13.96 3.10 -12.91
N ARG A 92 14.81 2.17 -13.35
CA ARG A 92 15.89 1.63 -12.49
C ARG A 92 17.00 2.65 -12.22
N ALA A 93 17.17 3.66 -13.07
CA ALA A 93 18.22 4.65 -12.89
C ALA A 93 17.86 5.64 -11.79
N THR A 94 16.59 6.05 -11.70
CA THR A 94 16.10 6.94 -10.64
C THR A 94 15.83 6.21 -9.33
N PHE A 95 15.28 5.00 -9.38
CA PHE A 95 14.76 4.33 -8.18
C PHE A 95 15.63 3.15 -7.70
N GLY A 96 16.66 2.74 -8.45
CA GLY A 96 17.62 1.71 -8.04
C GLY A 96 17.33 0.30 -8.55
N ASN A 97 18.22 -0.65 -8.22
CA ASN A 97 18.16 -2.04 -8.68
C ASN A 97 18.23 -3.03 -7.51
N PRO A 98 17.09 -3.41 -6.91
CA PRO A 98 17.05 -4.34 -5.77
C PRO A 98 17.56 -5.74 -6.12
N GLN A 99 17.68 -6.07 -7.42
CA GLN A 99 18.22 -7.34 -7.88
C GLN A 99 19.69 -7.54 -7.45
N ILE A 100 20.45 -6.45 -7.29
CA ILE A 100 21.84 -6.51 -6.84
C ILE A 100 21.89 -6.98 -5.38
N LEU A 101 21.08 -6.37 -4.51
CA LEU A 101 20.99 -6.75 -3.10
C LEU A 101 20.41 -8.16 -2.92
N LEU A 102 19.42 -8.55 -3.74
CA LEU A 102 18.90 -9.91 -3.73
C LEU A 102 19.99 -10.93 -4.09
N THR A 103 20.81 -10.61 -5.10
CA THR A 103 21.92 -11.47 -5.52
C THR A 103 22.97 -11.60 -4.42
N ALA A 104 23.33 -10.50 -3.78
CA ALA A 104 24.25 -10.48 -2.63
C ALA A 104 23.71 -11.32 -1.46
N PHE A 105 22.43 -11.16 -1.12
CA PHE A 105 21.75 -11.97 -0.11
C PHE A 105 21.77 -13.47 -0.47
N CYS A 106 21.46 -13.84 -1.71
CA CYS A 106 21.51 -15.25 -2.15
C CYS A 106 22.91 -15.86 -2.04
N GLN A 107 23.96 -15.09 -2.34
CA GLN A 107 25.36 -15.53 -2.18
C GLN A 107 25.72 -15.75 -0.71
N GLN A 108 25.32 -14.82 0.16
CA GLN A 108 25.51 -14.98 1.59
C GLN A 108 24.70 -16.15 2.17
N TYR A 109 23.48 -16.37 1.68
CA TYR A 109 22.67 -17.51 2.07
C TYR A 109 23.28 -18.85 1.66
N ALA A 110 23.92 -18.92 0.49
CA ALA A 110 24.67 -20.10 0.09
C ALA A 110 25.86 -20.40 1.03
N THR A 111 26.46 -19.36 1.61
CA THR A 111 27.67 -19.45 2.44
C THR A 111 27.34 -19.71 3.92
N HIS A 112 26.42 -18.93 4.51
CA HIS A 112 26.10 -18.92 5.94
C HIS A 112 24.80 -19.67 6.28
N LYS A 113 24.03 -20.12 5.27
CA LYS A 113 22.79 -20.90 5.41
C LYS A 113 21.78 -20.28 6.38
N HIS A 114 21.65 -20.84 7.59
CA HIS A 114 20.66 -20.43 8.58
C HIS A 114 21.15 -19.29 9.48
N ASP A 115 22.44 -18.95 9.46
CA ASP A 115 23.00 -17.87 10.28
C ASP A 115 22.90 -16.48 9.61
N VAL A 116 22.29 -16.42 8.42
CA VAL A 116 22.19 -15.20 7.58
C VAL A 116 21.37 -14.09 8.24
N GLU A 117 20.55 -14.38 9.26
CA GLU A 117 19.92 -13.33 10.07
C GLU A 117 20.93 -12.45 10.82
N GLN A 118 22.12 -12.97 11.11
CA GLN A 118 23.18 -12.23 11.81
C GLN A 118 23.96 -11.33 10.86
N GLU A 119 23.87 -11.61 9.56
CA GLU A 119 24.49 -10.82 8.51
C GLU A 119 23.55 -9.66 8.12
N GLY A 120 24.07 -8.42 8.17
CA GLY A 120 23.29 -7.21 7.93
C GLY A 120 22.59 -7.14 6.56
N GLU A 121 22.97 -8.00 5.61
CA GLU A 121 22.43 -8.06 4.25
C GLU A 121 20.91 -8.32 4.21
N LEU A 122 20.37 -9.15 5.12
CA LEU A 122 18.91 -9.35 5.18
C LEU A 122 18.19 -8.06 5.58
N ALA A 123 18.77 -7.29 6.49
CA ALA A 123 18.21 -6.02 6.93
C ALA A 123 18.29 -4.97 5.81
N LEU A 124 19.42 -4.90 5.09
CA LEU A 124 19.61 -4.01 3.94
C LEU A 124 18.63 -4.32 2.81
N LEU A 125 18.48 -5.59 2.43
CA LEU A 125 17.51 -6.01 1.41
C LEU A 125 16.08 -5.64 1.82
N THR A 126 15.72 -5.93 3.08
CA THR A 126 14.38 -5.63 3.60
C THR A 126 14.10 -4.12 3.62
N GLN A 127 15.10 -3.31 4.01
CA GLN A 127 15.01 -1.85 4.00
C GLN A 127 14.83 -1.33 2.58
N GLU A 128 15.57 -1.86 1.61
CA GLU A 128 15.48 -1.42 0.22
C GLU A 128 14.12 -1.77 -0.40
N ILE A 129 13.59 -2.98 -0.15
CA ILE A 129 12.25 -3.36 -0.63
C ILE A 129 11.18 -2.40 -0.08
N ARG A 130 11.29 -2.01 1.21
CA ARG A 130 10.37 -1.03 1.82
C ARG A 130 10.52 0.36 1.21
N ARG A 131 11.75 0.82 0.99
CA ARG A 131 12.04 2.11 0.34
C ARG A 131 11.39 2.15 -1.05
N LEU A 132 11.62 1.13 -1.86
CA LEU A 132 11.03 0.99 -3.19
C LEU A 132 9.50 0.95 -3.17
N ALA A 133 8.91 0.18 -2.25
CA ALA A 133 7.46 0.13 -2.10
C ALA A 133 6.88 1.52 -1.76
N SER A 134 7.55 2.27 -0.87
CA SER A 134 7.16 3.63 -0.50
C SER A 134 7.28 4.59 -1.68
N GLU A 135 8.42 4.60 -2.38
CA GLU A 135 8.64 5.50 -3.51
C GLU A 135 7.70 5.24 -4.68
N LEU A 136 7.47 3.96 -4.99
CA LEU A 136 6.50 3.56 -6.02
C LEU A 136 5.09 4.02 -5.64
N SER A 137 4.70 3.84 -4.37
CA SER A 137 3.40 4.28 -3.87
C SER A 137 3.27 5.80 -3.98
N THR A 138 4.26 6.57 -3.50
CA THR A 138 4.26 8.04 -3.59
C THR A 138 4.17 8.54 -5.02
N HIS A 139 4.98 7.98 -5.93
CA HIS A 139 4.96 8.33 -7.35
C HIS A 139 3.60 8.05 -7.99
N THR A 140 3.01 6.88 -7.69
CA THR A 140 1.73 6.45 -8.23
C THR A 140 0.57 7.27 -7.66
N THR A 141 0.57 7.56 -6.35
CA THR A 141 -0.42 8.41 -5.68
C THR A 141 -0.37 9.84 -6.20
N ALA A 142 0.80 10.41 -6.43
CA ALA A 142 0.93 11.76 -6.96
C ALA A 142 0.30 11.87 -8.37
N ALA A 143 0.59 10.89 -9.25
CA ALA A 143 0.00 10.82 -10.57
C ALA A 143 -1.53 10.67 -10.52
N TRP A 144 -2.03 9.78 -9.66
CA TRP A 144 -3.47 9.57 -9.48
C TRP A 144 -4.19 10.83 -8.98
N VAL A 145 -3.65 11.50 -7.96
CA VAL A 145 -4.24 12.72 -7.40
C VAL A 145 -4.30 13.83 -8.46
N ASN A 146 -3.27 13.96 -9.29
CA ASN A 146 -3.25 14.95 -10.37
C ASN A 146 -4.29 14.62 -11.44
N TYR A 147 -4.41 13.35 -11.83
CA TYR A 147 -5.42 12.89 -12.77
C TYR A 147 -6.85 13.16 -12.25
N ILE A 148 -7.15 12.76 -11.02
CA ILE A 148 -8.45 13.02 -10.38
C ILE A 148 -8.77 14.51 -10.28
N ARG A 149 -7.76 15.34 -10.01
CA ARG A 149 -7.92 16.80 -10.01
C ARG A 149 -8.31 17.32 -11.39
N GLY A 150 -7.67 16.81 -12.46
CA GLY A 150 -8.03 17.12 -13.84
C GLY A 150 -9.49 16.75 -14.14
N LEU A 151 -9.90 15.53 -13.81
CA LEU A 151 -11.29 15.09 -13.99
C LEU A 151 -12.28 15.97 -13.23
N LYS A 152 -12.00 16.31 -11.96
CA LYS A 152 -12.85 17.17 -11.14
C LYS A 152 -13.04 18.55 -11.78
N ALA A 153 -11.98 19.16 -12.31
CA ALA A 153 -12.05 20.48 -12.92
C ALA A 153 -13.05 20.60 -14.11
N GLN A 154 -13.41 19.47 -14.72
CA GLN A 154 -14.36 19.41 -15.83
C GLN A 154 -15.83 19.41 -15.39
N TRP A 155 -16.16 18.99 -14.17
CA TRP A 155 -17.55 18.93 -13.72
C TRP A 155 -17.82 19.58 -12.37
N GLU A 156 -16.78 19.93 -11.60
CA GLU A 156 -16.90 20.62 -10.33
C GLU A 156 -17.55 21.98 -10.54
N VAL A 157 -18.66 22.19 -9.83
CA VAL A 157 -19.41 23.44 -9.78
C VAL A 157 -19.36 23.93 -8.35
N ASP A 158 -19.34 25.24 -8.15
CA ASP A 158 -19.46 25.80 -6.81
C ASP A 158 -20.78 25.32 -6.17
N GLN A 159 -20.65 24.61 -5.04
CA GLN A 159 -21.79 24.07 -4.28
C GLN A 159 -22.80 25.17 -3.90
N ARG A 160 -22.37 26.43 -3.86
CA ARG A 160 -23.19 27.58 -3.50
C ARG A 160 -24.09 28.03 -4.66
N LEU A 161 -23.67 27.88 -5.92
CA LEU A 161 -24.52 28.08 -7.09
C LEU A 161 -25.63 27.04 -7.15
N PHE A 162 -25.29 25.79 -6.81
CA PHE A 162 -26.25 24.72 -6.67
C PHE A 162 -27.29 24.98 -5.57
N SER A 163 -26.91 25.63 -4.46
CA SER A 163 -27.84 25.93 -3.35
C SER A 163 -28.92 26.97 -3.70
N ASN A 164 -28.63 27.91 -4.60
CA ASN A 164 -29.60 28.93 -5.04
C ASN A 164 -30.66 28.32 -5.98
N LEU A 165 -30.26 27.43 -6.89
CA LEU A 165 -31.15 26.71 -7.83
C LEU A 165 -32.11 25.71 -7.16
N ALA A 166 -31.82 25.29 -5.91
CA ALA A 166 -32.62 24.35 -5.13
C ALA A 166 -34.07 24.80 -4.82
N HIS A 167 -34.39 26.06 -5.10
CA HIS A 167 -35.70 26.66 -4.82
C HIS A 167 -36.74 26.34 -5.90
N GLN A 168 -36.33 25.87 -7.08
CA GLN A 168 -37.25 25.37 -8.12
C GLN A 168 -37.57 23.89 -7.87
N GLU A 169 -38.85 23.57 -7.69
CA GLU A 169 -39.33 22.23 -7.26
C GLU A 169 -39.03 21.07 -8.22
N GLY A 170 -38.58 21.34 -9.46
CA GLY A 170 -38.07 20.33 -10.39
C GLY A 170 -36.55 20.05 -10.28
N GLN A 171 -35.78 21.01 -9.78
CA GLN A 171 -34.31 20.96 -9.79
C GLN A 171 -33.71 20.24 -8.57
N ARG A 172 -34.47 20.08 -7.47
CA ARG A 172 -34.00 19.35 -6.27
C ARG A 172 -33.61 17.90 -6.55
N LYS A 173 -34.40 17.17 -7.35
CA LYS A 173 -34.09 15.75 -7.66
C LYS A 173 -32.82 15.64 -8.50
N VAL A 174 -32.62 16.55 -9.43
CA VAL A 174 -31.42 16.59 -10.30
C VAL A 174 -30.18 16.94 -9.48
N GLN A 175 -30.31 17.91 -8.56
CA GLN A 175 -29.27 18.31 -7.63
C GLN A 175 -28.90 17.19 -6.66
N GLN A 176 -29.88 16.52 -6.06
CA GLN A 176 -29.62 15.39 -5.16
C GLN A 176 -28.90 14.27 -5.90
N HIS A 177 -29.33 13.94 -7.13
CA HIS A 177 -28.64 12.94 -7.94
C HIS A 177 -27.20 13.33 -8.27
N TYR A 178 -26.95 14.61 -8.59
CA TYR A 178 -25.60 15.11 -8.81
C TYR A 178 -24.73 15.00 -7.54
N SER A 179 -25.24 15.43 -6.38
CA SER A 179 -24.52 15.29 -5.10
C SER A 179 -24.18 13.84 -4.77
N ASP A 180 -25.12 12.91 -4.97
CA ASP A 180 -24.88 11.47 -4.75
C ASP A 180 -23.79 10.93 -5.70
N LEU A 181 -23.75 11.40 -6.94
CA LEU A 181 -22.70 11.03 -7.90
C LEU A 181 -21.34 11.60 -7.49
N VAL A 182 -21.28 12.84 -6.99
CA VAL A 182 -20.04 13.46 -6.49
C VAL A 182 -19.51 12.69 -5.27
N GLU A 183 -20.38 12.27 -4.36
CA GLU A 183 -19.99 11.46 -3.20
C GLU A 183 -19.47 10.07 -3.63
N LYS A 184 -20.16 9.42 -4.57
CA LYS A 184 -19.70 8.14 -5.15
C LYS A 184 -18.34 8.29 -5.83
N PHE A 185 -18.17 9.31 -6.67
CA PHE A 185 -16.88 9.59 -7.30
C PHE A 185 -15.78 9.83 -6.26
N THR A 186 -16.06 10.62 -5.24
CA THR A 186 -15.07 10.95 -4.19
C THR A 186 -14.70 9.73 -3.36
N SER A 187 -15.65 8.86 -3.03
CA SER A 187 -15.38 7.61 -2.31
C SER A 187 -14.61 6.61 -3.16
N SER A 188 -14.99 6.42 -4.44
CA SER A 188 -14.28 5.54 -5.39
C SER A 188 -12.88 6.04 -5.75
N SER A 189 -12.64 7.36 -5.78
CA SER A 189 -11.33 7.94 -6.13
C SER A 189 -10.38 8.13 -4.95
N ARG A 190 -10.82 7.86 -3.71
CA ARG A 190 -10.00 8.05 -2.49
C ARG A 190 -8.77 7.15 -2.45
N GLY A 191 -8.87 5.94 -3.01
CA GLY A 191 -7.79 4.96 -3.07
C GLY A 191 -7.15 4.90 -4.46
N LEU A 192 -5.98 4.27 -4.54
CA LEU A 192 -5.41 3.86 -5.81
C LEU A 192 -6.20 2.66 -6.37
N PRO A 193 -6.56 2.66 -7.66
CA PRO A 193 -7.19 1.50 -8.27
C PRO A 193 -6.20 0.34 -8.29
N LYS A 194 -6.67 -0.86 -7.91
CA LYS A 194 -5.90 -2.11 -7.92
C LYS A 194 -6.23 -2.96 -9.14
N THR A 195 -7.37 -2.71 -9.77
CA THR A 195 -7.82 -3.39 -10.99
C THR A 195 -8.28 -2.38 -12.03
N ILE A 196 -8.40 -2.83 -13.29
CA ILE A 196 -8.88 -1.98 -14.38
C ILE A 196 -10.34 -1.60 -14.13
N GLU A 197 -11.15 -2.51 -13.59
CA GLU A 197 -12.57 -2.28 -13.31
C GLU A 197 -12.78 -1.16 -12.26
N GLU A 198 -11.92 -1.09 -11.24
CA GLU A 198 -11.95 0.01 -10.27
C GLU A 198 -11.65 1.36 -10.94
N PHE A 199 -10.72 1.38 -11.90
CA PHE A 199 -10.41 2.58 -12.69
C PHE A 199 -11.58 2.97 -13.61
N GLU A 200 -12.12 2.01 -14.36
CA GLU A 200 -13.25 2.22 -15.27
C GLU A 200 -14.48 2.73 -14.51
N THR A 201 -14.72 2.23 -13.28
CA THR A 201 -15.78 2.74 -12.41
C THR A 201 -15.63 4.25 -12.14
N VAL A 202 -14.41 4.71 -11.86
CA VAL A 202 -14.14 6.14 -11.64
C VAL A 202 -14.35 6.94 -12.93
N ARG A 203 -13.95 6.40 -14.08
CA ARG A 203 -14.16 7.03 -15.39
C ARG A 203 -15.65 7.14 -15.73
N ASP A 204 -16.42 6.07 -15.55
CA ASP A 204 -17.85 6.05 -15.82
C ASP A 204 -18.62 7.01 -14.89
N LEU A 205 -18.20 7.14 -13.63
CA LEU A 205 -18.75 8.13 -12.70
C LEU A 205 -18.43 9.55 -13.16
N HIS A 206 -17.21 9.79 -13.64
CA HIS A 206 -16.81 11.07 -14.22
C HIS A 206 -17.65 11.41 -15.46
N GLU A 207 -17.85 10.47 -16.39
CA GLU A 207 -18.67 10.71 -17.58
C GLU A 207 -20.12 11.03 -17.21
N LYS A 208 -20.71 10.28 -16.27
CA LYS A 208 -22.06 10.57 -15.75
C LYS A 208 -22.14 11.95 -15.10
N LEU A 209 -21.11 12.38 -14.37
CA LEU A 209 -21.05 13.73 -13.79
C LEU A 209 -20.97 14.82 -14.87
N CYS A 210 -20.19 14.61 -15.93
CA CYS A 210 -20.12 15.53 -17.07
C CYS A 210 -21.46 15.62 -17.82
N GLN A 211 -22.11 14.48 -18.08
CA GLN A 211 -23.43 14.43 -18.71
C GLN A 211 -24.49 15.12 -17.84
N GLN A 212 -24.51 14.83 -16.53
CA GLN A 212 -25.45 15.45 -15.58
C GLN A 212 -25.22 16.95 -15.48
N ARG A 213 -23.96 17.41 -15.50
CA ARG A 213 -23.62 18.85 -15.58
C ARG A 213 -24.17 19.49 -16.85
N GLY A 214 -24.03 18.84 -18.01
CA GLY A 214 -24.61 19.32 -19.26
C GLY A 214 -26.15 19.39 -19.20
N ALA A 215 -26.78 18.39 -18.58
CA ALA A 215 -28.23 18.32 -18.42
C ALA A 215 -28.78 19.37 -17.42
N LEU A 216 -27.97 19.78 -16.44
CA LEU A 216 -28.35 20.80 -15.46
C LEU A 216 -28.61 22.17 -16.09
N LYS A 217 -28.21 22.41 -17.36
CA LYS A 217 -28.40 23.69 -18.08
C LYS A 217 -28.34 24.89 -17.12
N LEU A 218 -27.27 24.93 -16.34
CA LEU A 218 -26.83 26.14 -15.70
C LEU A 218 -26.49 27.06 -16.87
N ASP A 219 -27.43 27.93 -17.25
CA ASP A 219 -27.30 28.91 -18.34
C ASP A 219 -26.32 30.02 -17.87
N VAL A 220 -25.11 29.57 -17.53
CA VAL A 220 -24.00 30.33 -16.99
C VAL A 220 -23.13 30.64 -18.20
N PRO A 221 -23.10 31.90 -18.69
CA PRO A 221 -22.24 32.29 -19.78
C PRO A 221 -20.79 31.92 -19.47
N GLU A 222 -20.02 31.58 -20.51
CA GLU A 222 -18.65 31.08 -20.37
C GLU A 222 -17.75 32.03 -19.56
N GLU A 223 -17.95 33.34 -19.73
CA GLU A 223 -17.29 34.41 -18.96
C GLU A 223 -17.56 34.31 -17.45
N VAL A 224 -18.79 33.97 -17.07
CA VAL A 224 -19.22 33.81 -15.67
C VAL A 224 -18.65 32.53 -15.07
N ASN A 225 -18.60 31.45 -15.85
CA ASN A 225 -18.00 30.19 -15.42
C ASN A 225 -16.49 30.36 -15.16
N LEU A 226 -15.80 31.11 -16.02
CA LEU A 226 -14.38 31.47 -15.84
C LEU A 226 -14.18 32.32 -14.60
N PHE A 227 -15.03 33.34 -14.39
CA PHE A 227 -14.99 34.17 -13.19
C PHE A 227 -15.20 33.34 -11.91
N LEU A 228 -16.23 32.50 -11.86
CA LEU A 228 -16.55 31.64 -10.71
C LEU A 228 -15.42 30.65 -10.41
N LYS A 229 -14.82 30.03 -11.43
CA LYS A 229 -13.64 29.17 -11.28
C LYS A 229 -12.44 29.93 -10.69
N ALA A 230 -12.19 31.15 -11.16
CA ALA A 230 -11.09 31.97 -10.66
C ALA A 230 -11.31 32.44 -9.22
N VAL A 231 -12.55 32.81 -8.87
CA VAL A 231 -12.93 33.15 -7.48
C VAL A 231 -12.74 31.96 -6.53
N ALA A 232 -13.13 30.75 -6.94
CA ALA A 232 -13.00 29.55 -6.11
C ALA A 232 -11.54 29.12 -5.86
N GLY A 233 -10.61 29.47 -6.77
CA GLY A 233 -9.20 29.11 -6.67
C GLY A 233 -8.37 30.05 -5.77
N GLN A 234 -7.88 31.15 -6.34
CA GLN A 234 -6.99 32.13 -5.68
C GLN A 234 -7.56 33.56 -5.71
N GLY A 235 -8.77 33.74 -6.22
CA GLY A 235 -9.38 35.04 -6.51
C GLY A 235 -9.36 35.34 -8.00
N ALA A 236 -10.41 36.00 -8.48
CA ALA A 236 -10.50 36.46 -9.87
C ALA A 236 -9.84 37.83 -10.05
N THR A 237 -9.22 38.04 -11.21
CA THR A 237 -8.75 39.38 -11.61
C THR A 237 -9.93 40.29 -11.90
N LEU A 238 -9.79 41.60 -11.64
CA LEU A 238 -10.84 42.59 -11.91
C LEU A 238 -11.31 42.58 -13.38
N ASP A 239 -10.41 42.22 -14.30
CA ASP A 239 -10.69 42.11 -15.73
C ASP A 239 -11.70 40.99 -16.07
N MET A 240 -11.85 39.99 -15.19
CA MET A 240 -12.83 38.91 -15.34
C MET A 240 -14.23 39.32 -14.87
N LEU A 241 -14.39 40.47 -14.21
CA LEU A 241 -15.67 41.00 -13.77
C LEU A 241 -16.34 41.77 -14.92
N THR A 242 -16.66 41.09 -16.01
CA THR A 242 -17.28 41.72 -17.20
C THR A 242 -18.70 42.22 -16.89
N PRO A 243 -19.24 43.15 -17.69
CA PRO A 243 -20.63 43.59 -17.55
C PRO A 243 -21.64 42.43 -17.61
N ASN A 244 -21.36 41.41 -18.44
CA ASN A 244 -22.14 40.17 -18.52
C ASN A 244 -22.07 39.34 -17.23
N VAL A 245 -20.90 39.28 -16.60
CA VAL A 245 -20.71 38.60 -15.31
C VAL A 245 -21.49 39.32 -14.22
N LEU A 246 -21.43 40.65 -14.19
CA LEU A 246 -22.19 41.46 -13.25
C LEU A 246 -23.70 41.32 -13.46
N SER A 247 -24.19 41.39 -14.70
CA SER A 247 -25.63 41.24 -14.99
C SER A 247 -26.12 39.85 -14.58
N TRP A 248 -25.39 38.81 -14.95
CA TRP A 248 -25.73 37.44 -14.56
C TRP A 248 -25.69 37.24 -13.04
N LEU A 249 -24.66 37.76 -12.35
CA LEU A 249 -24.58 37.70 -10.89
C LEU A 249 -25.67 38.51 -10.19
N THR A 250 -26.30 39.47 -10.87
CA THR A 250 -27.41 40.26 -10.31
C THR A 250 -28.76 39.60 -10.58
N GLU A 251 -28.88 38.83 -11.66
CA GLU A 251 -30.11 38.14 -12.08
C GLU A 251 -30.24 36.74 -11.44
N GLU A 252 -29.13 35.99 -11.35
CA GLU A 252 -29.12 34.56 -11.00
C GLU A 252 -28.32 34.22 -9.71
N ASP A 253 -27.58 35.18 -9.14
CA ASP A 253 -26.87 35.04 -7.85
C ASP A 253 -26.99 36.33 -7.00
N ASP A 254 -26.23 36.44 -5.91
CA ASP A 254 -26.13 37.67 -5.09
C ASP A 254 -24.76 38.34 -5.29
N PRO A 255 -24.69 39.52 -5.95
CA PRO A 255 -23.44 40.21 -6.24
C PRO A 255 -22.71 40.69 -4.98
N THR A 256 -23.41 40.84 -3.85
CA THR A 256 -22.82 41.31 -2.59
C THR A 256 -21.89 40.28 -1.93
N ARG A 257 -21.91 39.04 -2.42
CA ARG A 257 -21.06 37.93 -1.94
C ARG A 257 -19.59 38.06 -2.35
N TYR A 258 -19.31 38.81 -3.43
CA TYR A 258 -17.96 38.95 -3.95
C TYR A 258 -17.34 40.23 -3.38
N ARG A 259 -16.19 40.09 -2.71
CA ARG A 259 -15.47 41.23 -2.11
C ARG A 259 -14.06 41.32 -2.68
N ILE A 260 -13.73 42.50 -3.20
CA ILE A 260 -12.36 42.81 -3.61
C ILE A 260 -11.51 42.96 -2.35
N ARG A 261 -10.52 42.07 -2.17
CA ARG A 261 -9.48 42.21 -1.15
C ARG A 261 -8.19 42.63 -1.83
N ARG A 262 -7.55 43.70 -1.34
CA ARG A 262 -6.16 43.99 -1.71
C ARG A 262 -5.28 42.90 -1.10
N LEU A 263 -4.47 42.27 -1.96
CA LEU A 263 -3.35 41.42 -1.56
C LEU A 263 -2.26 42.28 -0.93
#